data_AF-A0A2M7RH98-F1
#
_entry.id   AF-A0A2M7RH98-F1
#
_cell.length_a   1.000
_cell.length_b   1.000
_cell.length_c   1.000
_cell.angle_alpha   90.00
_cell.angle_beta   90.00
_cell.angle_gamma   90.00
#
_symmetry.space_group_name_H-M   'P 1'
#
loop_
_entity.id
_entity.type
_entity.pdbx_description
1 polymer ?
#
loop_
_entity_poly.entity_id
_entity_poly.type
_entity_poly.pdbx_seq_one_letter_code
_entity_poly.pdbx_strand_id
1 'polypeptide(L)'
;VEFQIAVSNTSTGPWEYKGCDSYGCAATTGSYYGASCPGPNVAIPIYNRAQVKNQRYLRYKATLISDVNQTVSPTIEDIILNWSP
;
A
#
# COMPACT_ATOMS: atom_id res chain seq x y z
N VAL A 1 8.87 6.14 -3.30
CA VAL A 1 8.47 4.92 -2.56
C VAL A 1 7.11 4.52 -3.05
N GLU A 2 6.90 3.25 -3.33
CA GLU A 2 5.60 2.70 -3.70
C GLU A 2 5.11 1.77 -2.61
N PHE A 3 3.83 1.83 -2.28
CA PHE A 3 3.25 1.02 -1.21
C PHE A 3 2.00 0.28 -1.69
N GLN A 4 1.85 -0.97 -1.28
CA GLN A 4 0.67 -1.78 -1.53
C GLN A 4 0.30 -2.58 -0.29
N ILE A 5 -0.97 -2.91 -0.16
CA ILE A 5 -1.48 -3.79 0.89
C ILE A 5 -2.23 -4.96 0.28
N ALA A 6 -2.26 -6.08 0.99
CA ALA A 6 -3.05 -7.24 0.67
C ALA A 6 -3.77 -7.72 1.92
N VAL A 7 -4.96 -8.28 1.76
CA VAL A 7 -5.77 -8.81 2.85
C VAL A 7 -6.23 -10.23 2.51
N SER A 8 -6.36 -11.08 3.52
CA SER A 8 -6.82 -12.46 3.34
C SER A 8 -7.43 -13.02 4.63
N ASN A 9 -8.25 -14.07 4.49
CA ASN A 9 -8.69 -14.91 5.60
C ASN A 9 -7.79 -16.13 5.85
N THR A 10 -6.74 -16.30 5.04
CA THR A 10 -5.73 -17.36 5.17
C THR A 10 -4.36 -16.75 5.44
N SER A 11 -3.58 -17.34 6.35
CA SER A 11 -2.22 -16.87 6.67
C SER A 11 -1.19 -17.14 5.56
N THR A 12 -1.52 -18.06 4.64
CA THR A 12 -0.69 -18.46 3.50
C THR A 12 -1.04 -17.72 2.21
N GLY A 13 -2.17 -16.99 2.15
CA GLY A 13 -2.65 -16.34 0.93
C GLY A 13 -3.70 -17.18 0.18
N PRO A 14 -4.18 -16.70 -0.98
CA PRO A 14 -3.51 -15.78 -1.90
C PRO A 14 -3.38 -14.34 -1.37
N TRP A 15 -2.30 -13.66 -1.77
CA TRP A 15 -2.04 -12.25 -1.44
C TRP A 15 -2.16 -11.39 -2.68
N GLU A 16 -3.29 -10.70 -2.80
CA GLU A 16 -3.52 -9.75 -3.88
C GLU A 16 -3.12 -8.35 -3.39
N TYR A 17 -1.91 -7.93 -3.73
CA TYR A 17 -1.39 -6.60 -3.38
C TYR A 17 -2.05 -5.53 -4.22
N LYS A 18 -2.67 -4.56 -3.57
CA LYS A 18 -3.36 -3.43 -4.21
C LYS A 18 -2.85 -2.12 -3.66
N GLY A 19 -2.82 -1.12 -4.53
CA GLY A 19 -2.54 0.26 -4.18
C GLY A 19 -3.57 1.22 -4.76
N CYS A 20 -3.40 2.51 -4.48
CA CYS A 20 -4.24 3.57 -5.02
C CYS A 20 -3.40 4.83 -5.22
N ASP A 21 -3.42 5.39 -6.43
CA ASP A 21 -2.53 6.47 -6.88
C ASP A 21 -3.14 7.88 -6.71
N SER A 22 -4.35 7.96 -6.14
CA SER A 22 -5.10 9.19 -5.99
C SER A 22 -6.04 9.12 -4.79
N TYR A 23 -6.38 10.28 -4.21
CA TYR A 23 -7.23 10.31 -3.03
C TYR A 23 -8.63 9.77 -3.36
N GLY A 24 -9.06 8.71 -2.66
CA GLY A 24 -10.39 8.14 -2.86
C GLY A 24 -10.55 7.22 -4.07
N CYS A 25 -9.46 6.70 -4.65
CA CYS A 25 -9.56 5.72 -5.74
C CYS A 25 -9.78 4.29 -5.24
N ALA A 26 -10.33 3.42 -6.09
CA ALA A 26 -10.45 2.01 -5.81
C ALA A 26 -9.08 1.32 -5.89
N ALA A 27 -8.75 0.47 -4.92
CA ALA A 27 -7.44 -0.18 -4.92
C ALA A 27 -7.33 -1.22 -6.04
N THR A 28 -6.24 -1.18 -6.83
CA THR A 28 -5.97 -2.12 -7.95
C THR A 28 -4.57 -2.73 -7.85
N THR A 29 -4.34 -3.87 -8.51
CA THR A 29 -3.06 -4.61 -8.44
C THR A 29 -1.88 -3.94 -9.14
N GLY A 30 -2.13 -2.97 -10.02
CA GLY A 30 -1.11 -2.20 -10.74
C GLY A 30 -0.86 -0.81 -10.18
N SER A 31 -1.66 -0.39 -9.18
CA SER A 31 -1.54 0.92 -8.55
C SER A 31 -0.75 0.83 -7.25
N TYR A 32 -0.23 1.97 -6.81
CA TYR A 32 0.60 2.10 -5.62
C TYR A 32 0.16 3.31 -4.80
N TYR A 33 0.04 3.12 -3.50
CA TYR A 33 -0.08 4.19 -2.53
C TYR A 33 1.24 4.99 -2.49
N GLY A 34 1.13 6.31 -2.45
CA GLY A 34 2.26 7.22 -2.21
C GLY A 34 3.20 7.43 -3.40
N ALA A 35 2.91 6.86 -4.58
CA ALA A 35 3.74 7.01 -5.77
C ALA A 35 3.73 8.43 -6.36
N SER A 36 2.56 9.08 -6.35
CA SER A 36 2.39 10.42 -6.95
C SER A 36 1.50 11.33 -6.09
N CYS A 37 0.30 10.89 -5.74
CA CYS A 37 -0.67 11.65 -4.97
C CYS A 37 -1.32 10.78 -3.87
N PRO A 38 -1.46 11.25 -2.63
CA PRO A 38 -0.93 12.50 -2.04
C PRO A 38 0.58 12.47 -1.73
N GLY A 39 1.29 11.39 -2.07
CA GLY A 39 2.72 11.20 -1.79
C GLY A 39 2.98 10.34 -0.55
N PRO A 40 4.25 10.01 -0.27
CA PRO A 40 4.63 8.99 0.72
C PRO A 40 4.39 9.39 2.18
N ASN A 41 4.31 10.68 2.48
CA ASN A 41 4.19 11.20 3.85
C ASN A 41 2.75 11.58 4.24
N VAL A 42 1.78 11.22 3.41
CA VAL A 42 0.36 11.54 3.66
C VAL A 42 -0.41 10.25 3.82
N ALA A 43 -1.26 10.19 4.85
CA ALA A 43 -2.13 9.04 5.07
C ALA A 43 -3.10 8.88 3.88
N ILE A 44 -3.16 7.68 3.31
CA ILE A 44 -4.04 7.38 2.19
C ILE A 44 -5.16 6.47 2.68
N PRO A 45 -6.41 6.96 2.74
CA PRO A 45 -7.53 6.14 3.15
C PRO A 45 -7.86 5.12 2.06
N ILE A 46 -8.19 3.89 2.47
CA ILE A 46 -8.76 2.90 1.57
C ILE A 46 -10.20 3.32 1.26
N TYR A 47 -10.46 3.72 0.01
CA TYR A 47 -11.77 4.26 -0.37
C TYR A 47 -12.90 3.25 -0.20
N ASN A 48 -12.69 2.02 -0.69
CA ASN A 48 -13.72 0.99 -0.65
C ASN A 48 -13.45 0.01 0.49
N ARG A 49 -14.09 0.24 1.64
CA ARG A 49 -14.05 -0.66 2.80
C ARG A 49 -14.40 -2.11 2.43
N ALA A 50 -15.22 -2.36 1.41
CA ALA A 50 -15.56 -3.72 0.99
C ALA A 50 -14.34 -4.54 0.50
N GLN A 51 -13.28 -3.87 0.05
CA GLN A 51 -12.04 -4.53 -0.39
C GLN A 51 -11.25 -5.14 0.77
N VAL A 52 -11.48 -4.65 2.00
CA VAL A 52 -10.72 -5.06 3.17
C VAL A 52 -11.58 -5.60 4.31
N LYS A 53 -12.88 -5.32 4.36
CA LYS A 53 -13.79 -5.83 5.41
C LYS A 53 -13.75 -7.36 5.53
N ASN A 54 -13.95 -7.85 6.75
CA ASN A 54 -14.06 -9.28 7.06
C ASN A 54 -12.82 -10.10 6.61
N GLN A 55 -11.64 -9.50 6.76
CA GLN A 55 -10.36 -10.14 6.48
C GLN A 55 -9.56 -10.26 7.77
N ARG A 56 -9.00 -11.45 8.00
CA ARG A 56 -8.28 -11.76 9.25
C ARG A 56 -6.82 -11.33 9.24
N TYR A 57 -6.21 -11.27 8.07
CA TYR A 57 -4.79 -11.01 7.89
C TYR A 57 -4.57 -9.84 6.93
N LEU A 58 -3.56 -9.03 7.24
CA LEU A 58 -3.07 -7.92 6.44
C LEU A 58 -1.59 -8.17 6.12
N ARG A 59 -1.18 -7.88 4.89
CA ARG A 59 0.23 -7.76 4.49
C ARG A 59 0.44 -6.46 3.77
N TYR A 60 1.67 -5.98 3.79
CA TYR A 60 2.10 -4.84 2.98
C TYR A 60 3.29 -5.21 2.12
N LYS A 61 3.53 -4.40 1.09
CA LYS A 61 4.70 -4.41 0.24
C LYS A 61 5.12 -2.96 0.03
N ALA A 62 6.39 -2.68 0.26
CA ALA A 62 6.99 -1.39 -0.01
C ALA A 62 8.13 -1.56 -1.01
N THR A 63 8.15 -0.73 -2.04
CA THR A 63 9.21 -0.68 -3.05
C THR A 63 9.94 0.64 -2.94
N LEU A 64 11.25 0.55 -2.74
CA LEU A 64 12.17 1.69 -2.73
C LEU A 64 12.69 1.90 -4.17
N ILE A 65 12.39 3.06 -4.74
CA ILE A 65 12.79 3.43 -6.11
C ILE A 65 13.78 4.58 -6.02
N SER A 66 15.00 4.34 -6.50
CA SER A 66 16.04 5.35 -6.67
C SER A 66 15.85 6.13 -7.98
N ASP A 67 16.60 7.21 -8.18
CA ASP A 67 16.68 7.86 -9.49
C ASP A 67 17.46 6.97 -10.47
N VAL A 68 17.36 7.28 -11.78
CA VAL A 68 18.03 6.49 -12.84
C VAL A 68 19.54 6.41 -12.66
N ASN A 69 20.17 7.40 -12.03
CA ASN A 69 21.61 7.44 -11.77
C ASN A 69 22.00 6.79 -10.43
N GLN A 70 21.03 6.28 -9.67
CA GLN A 70 21.21 5.65 -8.36
C GLN A 70 21.92 6.53 -7.31
N THR A 71 21.69 7.84 -7.38
CA THR A 71 22.24 8.82 -6.44
C THR A 71 21.34 9.06 -5.23
N VAL A 72 20.04 8.76 -5.35
CA VAL A 72 19.07 8.86 -4.27
C VAL A 72 18.97 7.54 -3.54
N SER A 73 19.17 7.55 -2.22
CA SER A 73 18.96 6.37 -1.36
C SER A 73 17.69 6.56 -0.55
N PRO A 74 16.50 6.22 -1.09
CA PRO A 74 15.27 6.36 -0.33
C PRO A 74 15.26 5.37 0.85
N THR A 75 14.82 5.84 2.00
CA THR A 75 14.72 5.04 3.23
C THR A 75 13.27 4.90 3.67
N ILE A 76 12.98 3.84 4.40
CA ILE A 76 11.73 3.69 5.15
C ILE A 76 12.12 3.69 6.61
N GLU A 77 11.70 4.72 7.33
CA GLU A 77 11.93 4.83 8.77
C GLU A 77 10.83 4.09 9.53
N ASP A 78 9.57 4.35 9.18
CA ASP A 78 8.40 3.76 9.84
C ASP A 78 7.36 3.27 8.83
N ILE A 79 6.65 2.19 9.20
CA ILE A 79 5.44 1.73 8.52
C ILE A 79 4.34 1.58 9.57
N ILE A 80 3.36 2.48 9.53
CA ILE A 80 2.23 2.48 10.46
C ILE A 80 0.98 1.98 9.74
N LEU A 81 0.45 0.84 10.20
CA LEU A 81 -0.76 0.23 9.67
C LEU A 81 -1.84 0.21 10.75
N ASN A 82 -2.82 1.10 10.62
CA ASN A 82 -3.99 1.11 11.49
C ASN A 82 -5.05 0.16 10.94
N TRP A 83 -5.37 -0.89 11.69
CA TRP A 83 -6.31 -1.94 11.28
C TRP A 83 -7.26 -2.30 12.42
N SER A 84 -8.54 -2.43 12.10
CA SER A 84 -9.58 -3.00 12.98
C SER A 84 -10.38 -4.04 12.21
N PRO A 85 -10.62 -5.24 12.78
CA PRO A 85 -11.54 -6.23 12.23
C PRO A 85 -12.96 -5.68 12.03
#